data_AF-A0A9E6SC90-F1
#
_entry.id   AF-A0A9E6SC90-F1
#
_cell.length_a   1.000
_cell.length_b   1.000
_cell.length_c   1.000
_cell.angle_alpha   90.00
_cell.angle_beta   90.00
_cell.angle_gamma   90.00
#
_symmetry.space_group_name_H-M   'P 1'
#
loop_
_entity.id
_entity.type
_entity.pdbx_description
1 polymer ?
#
loop_
_entity_poly.entity_id
_entity_poly.type
_entity_poly.pdbx_seq_one_letter_code
_entity_poly.pdbx_strand_id
1 'polypeptide(L)'
;MGEPARRDMSEIQAPPVAPANLAAPSVRDKSEPGCRNCGYDLSSLPNAKFCPACGQETSRAPPTFNEFVHHFFGNYIAVKGSFIQTLWRLISRPGALTKDYLEGRKRAYILPLRLYLTVSVISFLVFGILAGQSMQGLVNNEAKANPTAFEKGNVISFGDNNNITFEKGKIQCNNVPEWICARAKQKFGSAEALKHLIETLPERMVRYWAYAMFVLVPLFALFLKLVYVRRRMTYGSHIVFALHLHTFWLLAILASLAHQTLLAIVSFAIPVYATVAMRRVYGGGWIKTIIKALLVSFLYVFAAIIAVGFVAILALLV
;
A
#
# COMPACT_ATOMS: atom_id res chain seq x y z
N MET A 1 70.04 -24.39 21.61
CA MET A 1 70.45 -24.37 20.19
C MET A 1 69.29 -24.86 19.36
N GLY A 2 68.84 -24.09 18.36
CA GLY A 2 67.83 -24.54 17.40
C GLY A 2 66.74 -23.50 17.12
N GLU A 3 67.13 -22.36 16.55
CA GLU A 3 66.23 -21.36 15.95
C GLU A 3 65.57 -21.93 14.69
N PRO A 4 64.23 -21.90 14.52
CA PRO A 4 63.63 -22.27 13.25
C PRO A 4 63.61 -21.07 12.30
N ALA A 5 64.35 -21.27 11.21
CA ALA A 5 64.57 -20.39 10.07
C ALA A 5 63.31 -19.71 9.50
N ARG A 6 63.50 -18.42 9.16
CA ARG A 6 62.65 -17.65 8.23
C ARG A 6 62.58 -18.38 6.89
N ARG A 7 61.39 -18.55 6.33
CA ARG A 7 61.20 -18.94 4.93
C ARG A 7 60.89 -17.70 4.09
N ASP A 8 61.67 -17.56 3.03
CA ASP A 8 61.65 -16.48 2.04
C ASP A 8 60.27 -16.24 1.41
N MET A 9 59.92 -14.96 1.32
CA MET A 9 58.91 -14.44 0.40
C MET A 9 59.57 -14.19 -0.96
N SER A 10 59.65 -15.21 -1.81
CA SER A 10 59.97 -15.03 -3.23
C SER A 10 58.72 -15.25 -4.09
N GLU A 11 58.23 -14.15 -4.67
CA GLU A 11 57.80 -14.11 -6.07
C GLU A 11 56.50 -14.87 -6.45
N ILE A 12 55.35 -14.29 -6.11
CA ILE A 12 54.09 -14.56 -6.84
C ILE A 12 54.00 -13.51 -7.96
N GLN A 13 54.52 -13.87 -9.13
CA GLN A 13 54.38 -13.06 -10.34
C GLN A 13 52.95 -13.19 -10.87
N ALA A 14 52.20 -12.08 -10.87
CA ALA A 14 50.85 -12.03 -11.44
C ALA A 14 50.92 -12.29 -12.96
N PRO A 15 50.04 -13.13 -13.52
CA PRO A 15 50.01 -13.37 -14.96
C PRO A 15 49.59 -12.09 -15.71
N PRO A 16 50.09 -11.88 -16.95
CA PRO A 16 49.76 -10.69 -17.72
C PRO A 16 48.27 -10.68 -18.08
N VAL A 17 47.58 -9.61 -17.68
CA VAL A 17 46.18 -9.35 -18.06
C VAL A 17 46.16 -8.98 -19.55
N ALA A 18 45.72 -9.91 -20.38
CA ALA A 18 45.47 -9.66 -21.79
C ALA A 18 44.38 -8.59 -21.97
N PRO A 19 44.49 -7.70 -22.97
CA PRO A 19 43.51 -6.63 -23.16
C PRO A 19 42.13 -7.21 -23.47
N ALA A 20 41.13 -6.69 -22.76
CA ALA A 20 39.72 -7.03 -22.93
C ALA A 20 39.25 -6.64 -24.33
N ASN A 21 39.22 -7.61 -25.25
CA ASN A 21 38.42 -7.52 -26.46
C ASN A 21 36.94 -7.49 -26.03
N LEU A 22 36.36 -6.29 -25.98
CA LEU A 22 34.92 -6.05 -25.87
C LEU A 22 34.24 -6.41 -27.20
N ALA A 23 34.32 -7.67 -27.59
CA ALA A 23 33.39 -8.24 -28.55
C ALA A 23 32.10 -8.59 -27.78
N ALA A 24 30.97 -8.02 -28.21
CA ALA A 24 29.67 -8.36 -27.66
C ALA A 24 29.46 -9.88 -27.71
N PRO A 25 29.12 -10.55 -26.59
CA PRO A 25 28.99 -12.00 -26.58
C PRO A 25 27.83 -12.40 -27.48
N SER A 26 28.16 -13.15 -28.52
CA SER A 26 27.20 -13.74 -29.45
C SER A 26 26.20 -14.61 -28.70
N VAL A 27 24.92 -14.31 -28.90
CA VAL A 27 23.76 -15.04 -28.37
C VAL A 27 23.76 -16.47 -28.93
N ARG A 28 24.45 -17.38 -28.25
CA ARG A 28 24.26 -18.85 -28.17
C ARG A 28 25.58 -19.49 -27.74
N ASP A 29 25.89 -19.41 -26.45
CA ASP A 29 26.92 -20.27 -25.86
C ASP A 29 26.28 -21.44 -25.10
N LYS A 30 26.87 -22.61 -25.32
CA LYS A 30 26.40 -23.92 -24.89
C LYS A 30 26.45 -24.03 -23.36
N SER A 31 25.60 -24.91 -22.87
CA SER A 31 25.35 -25.25 -21.46
C SER A 31 26.61 -25.48 -20.61
N GLU A 32 27.08 -24.47 -19.85
CA GLU A 32 27.72 -24.79 -18.56
C GLU A 32 26.74 -25.64 -17.72
N PRO A 33 27.11 -26.82 -17.21
CA PRO A 33 26.14 -27.71 -16.55
C PRO A 33 25.67 -27.20 -15.17
N GLY A 34 26.27 -26.14 -14.61
CA GLY A 34 25.96 -25.64 -13.28
C GLY A 34 24.95 -24.47 -13.23
N CYS A 35 24.24 -24.36 -12.10
CA CYS A 35 23.52 -23.17 -11.68
C CYS A 35 24.49 -22.02 -11.36
N ARG A 36 24.26 -20.81 -11.90
CA ARG A 36 25.18 -19.67 -11.72
C ARG A 36 25.19 -19.07 -10.31
N ASN A 37 24.15 -19.29 -9.53
CA ASN A 37 24.07 -18.78 -8.16
C ASN A 37 24.71 -19.74 -7.14
N CYS A 38 24.36 -21.04 -7.20
CA CYS A 38 24.81 -22.00 -6.19
C CYS A 38 25.70 -23.13 -6.71
N GLY A 39 26.04 -23.15 -8.00
CA GLY A 39 26.88 -24.18 -8.61
C GLY A 39 26.21 -25.56 -8.76
N TYR A 40 24.94 -25.71 -8.37
CA TYR A 40 24.22 -26.98 -8.47
C TYR A 40 24.23 -27.54 -9.89
N ASP A 41 24.54 -28.83 -10.03
CA ASP A 41 24.59 -29.49 -11.33
C ASP A 41 23.19 -29.68 -11.92
N LEU A 42 22.90 -28.87 -12.93
CA LEU A 42 21.66 -28.88 -13.72
C LEU A 42 21.73 -29.84 -14.91
N SER A 43 22.86 -30.55 -15.13
CA SER A 43 22.99 -31.54 -16.21
C SER A 43 21.94 -32.65 -16.12
N SER A 44 21.57 -33.04 -14.89
CA SER A 44 20.53 -34.02 -14.59
C SER A 44 19.09 -33.51 -14.80
N LEU A 45 18.90 -32.20 -15.01
CA LEU A 45 17.61 -31.52 -15.10
C LEU A 45 17.56 -30.53 -16.28
N PRO A 46 17.69 -30.99 -17.54
CA PRO A 46 17.86 -30.12 -18.70
C PRO A 46 16.68 -29.17 -18.96
N ASN A 47 15.48 -29.50 -18.48
CA ASN A 47 14.24 -28.71 -18.66
C ASN A 47 13.75 -28.04 -17.36
N ALA A 48 14.50 -28.09 -16.26
CA ALA A 48 14.07 -27.43 -15.03
C ALA A 48 14.09 -25.91 -15.23
N LYS A 49 12.95 -25.24 -15.03
CA LYS A 49 12.85 -23.77 -15.12
C LYS A 49 13.53 -23.04 -13.96
N PHE A 50 13.63 -23.71 -12.81
CA PHE A 50 14.24 -23.18 -11.59
C PHE A 50 15.18 -24.22 -11.00
N CYS A 51 16.31 -23.76 -10.45
CA CYS A 51 17.25 -24.59 -9.73
C CYS A 51 16.60 -25.14 -8.44
N PRO A 52 16.66 -26.46 -8.18
CA PRO A 52 16.06 -27.03 -6.97
C PRO A 52 16.80 -26.65 -5.68
N ALA A 53 18.10 -26.32 -5.77
CA ALA A 53 18.91 -26.01 -4.59
C ALA A 53 18.76 -24.56 -4.11
N CYS A 54 18.68 -23.59 -5.03
CA CYS A 54 18.62 -22.16 -4.66
C CYS A 54 17.43 -21.39 -5.25
N GLY A 55 16.62 -22.00 -6.11
CA GLY A 55 15.45 -21.37 -6.71
C GLY A 55 15.75 -20.38 -7.85
N GLN A 56 17.00 -20.24 -8.31
CA GLN A 56 17.34 -19.38 -9.46
C GLN A 56 16.67 -19.88 -10.75
N GLU A 57 16.11 -18.98 -11.56
CA GLU A 57 15.68 -19.31 -12.93
C GLU A 57 16.86 -19.79 -13.78
N THR A 58 16.66 -20.89 -14.49
CA THR A 58 17.71 -21.51 -15.34
C THR A 58 17.84 -20.81 -16.70
N SER A 59 16.87 -19.95 -17.06
CA SER A 59 16.95 -19.08 -18.22
C SER A 59 18.14 -18.13 -18.11
N ARG A 60 19.00 -18.12 -19.12
CA ARG A 60 20.21 -17.27 -19.18
C ARG A 60 20.02 -16.03 -20.03
N ALA A 61 19.02 -16.03 -20.91
CA ALA A 61 18.73 -14.86 -21.73
C ALA A 61 18.09 -13.80 -20.84
N PRO A 62 18.57 -12.55 -20.87
CA PRO A 62 17.80 -11.47 -20.29
C PRO A 62 16.43 -11.44 -20.99
N PRO A 63 15.33 -11.32 -20.24
CA PRO A 63 14.00 -11.28 -20.84
C PRO A 63 13.92 -10.09 -21.78
N THR A 64 13.32 -10.28 -22.94
CA THR A 64 13.03 -9.15 -23.85
C THR A 64 12.03 -8.19 -23.20
N PHE A 65 11.91 -6.95 -23.69
CA PHE A 65 10.92 -6.00 -23.16
C PHE A 65 9.50 -6.59 -23.17
N ASN A 66 9.12 -7.25 -24.28
CA ASN A 66 7.81 -7.89 -24.39
C ASN A 66 7.66 -9.06 -23.41
N GLU A 67 8.69 -9.90 -23.28
CA GLU A 67 8.70 -11.00 -22.33
C GLU A 67 8.64 -10.50 -20.88
N PHE A 68 9.32 -9.42 -20.54
CA PHE A 68 9.23 -8.76 -19.24
C PHE A 68 7.81 -8.25 -18.93
N VAL A 69 7.19 -7.56 -19.88
CA VAL A 69 5.77 -7.14 -19.78
C VAL A 69 4.88 -8.35 -19.60
N HIS A 70 5.12 -9.45 -20.34
CA HIS A 70 4.41 -10.71 -20.14
C HIS A 70 4.76 -11.44 -18.83
N HIS A 71 5.92 -11.26 -18.20
CA HIS A 71 6.17 -11.81 -16.87
C HIS A 71 5.44 -11.01 -15.78
N PHE A 72 5.36 -9.68 -15.96
CA PHE A 72 4.64 -8.79 -15.06
C PHE A 72 3.13 -8.98 -15.16
N PHE A 73 2.58 -8.90 -16.38
CA PHE A 73 1.15 -8.99 -16.66
C PHE A 73 0.68 -10.39 -17.04
N GLY A 74 1.53 -11.33 -17.45
CA GLY A 74 1.10 -12.67 -17.87
C GLY A 74 0.55 -13.52 -16.73
N ASN A 75 0.91 -13.22 -15.47
CA ASN A 75 0.20 -13.81 -14.33
C ASN A 75 -1.22 -13.24 -14.14
N TYR A 76 -1.49 -12.02 -14.64
CA TYR A 76 -2.81 -11.37 -14.60
C TYR A 76 -3.67 -11.73 -15.83
N ILE A 77 -3.05 -11.79 -17.01
CA ILE A 77 -3.71 -11.84 -18.32
C ILE A 77 -3.51 -13.21 -19.01
N ALA A 78 -2.36 -13.88 -18.84
CA ALA A 78 -2.01 -15.09 -19.61
C ALA A 78 -2.60 -16.41 -19.05
N VAL A 79 -3.27 -16.39 -17.90
CA VAL A 79 -3.85 -17.59 -17.29
C VAL A 79 -5.33 -17.37 -17.01
N LYS A 80 -6.19 -17.49 -18.03
CA LYS A 80 -7.64 -17.69 -17.91
C LYS A 80 -8.30 -16.98 -16.71
N GLY A 81 -8.29 -15.64 -16.68
CA GLY A 81 -9.07 -14.88 -15.70
C GLY A 81 -8.71 -15.13 -14.23
N SER A 82 -7.49 -15.55 -13.89
CA SER A 82 -7.01 -15.71 -12.50
C SER A 82 -7.25 -14.44 -11.66
N PHE A 83 -7.11 -13.24 -12.25
CA PHE A 83 -7.43 -11.97 -11.62
C PHE A 83 -8.92 -11.87 -11.28
N ILE A 84 -9.81 -12.10 -12.26
CA ILE A 84 -11.26 -12.08 -12.07
C ILE A 84 -11.70 -13.17 -11.10
N GLN A 85 -11.11 -14.37 -11.17
CA GLN A 85 -11.36 -15.46 -10.24
C GLN A 85 -10.96 -15.07 -8.81
N THR A 86 -9.78 -14.44 -8.65
CA THR A 86 -9.29 -13.94 -7.36
C THR A 86 -10.21 -12.85 -6.81
N LEU A 87 -10.58 -11.87 -7.64
CA LEU A 87 -11.46 -10.77 -7.29
C LEU A 87 -12.87 -11.25 -6.92
N TRP A 88 -13.44 -12.14 -7.74
CA TRP A 88 -14.72 -12.76 -7.47
C TRP A 88 -14.69 -13.58 -6.18
N ARG A 89 -13.64 -14.36 -5.95
CA ARG A 89 -13.46 -15.13 -4.71
C ARG A 89 -13.33 -14.22 -3.49
N LEU A 90 -12.66 -13.08 -3.64
CA LEU A 90 -12.54 -12.06 -2.60
C LEU A 90 -13.91 -11.45 -2.28
N ILE A 91 -14.64 -10.96 -3.27
CA ILE A 91 -15.91 -10.23 -3.08
C ILE A 91 -17.04 -11.18 -2.63
N SER A 92 -17.23 -12.31 -3.32
CA SER A 92 -18.39 -13.19 -3.10
C SER A 92 -18.29 -14.04 -1.84
N ARG A 93 -17.08 -14.33 -1.33
CA ARG A 93 -16.88 -15.23 -0.19
C ARG A 93 -15.91 -14.65 0.86
N PRO A 94 -16.42 -13.94 1.88
CA PRO A 94 -15.60 -13.24 2.88
C PRO A 94 -14.56 -14.14 3.55
N GLY A 95 -13.28 -13.81 3.42
CA GLY A 95 -12.16 -14.57 4.02
C GLY A 95 -11.85 -15.93 3.38
N ALA A 96 -12.58 -16.36 2.34
CA ALA A 96 -12.29 -17.63 1.66
C ALA A 96 -10.94 -17.60 0.94
N LEU A 97 -10.63 -16.50 0.25
CA LEU A 97 -9.34 -16.32 -0.42
C LEU A 97 -8.15 -16.42 0.55
N THR A 98 -8.26 -15.79 1.72
CA THR A 98 -7.26 -15.91 2.79
C THR A 98 -7.12 -17.35 3.26
N LYS A 99 -8.24 -18.04 3.51
CA LYS A 99 -8.22 -19.43 3.95
C LYS A 99 -7.55 -20.33 2.90
N ASP A 100 -7.92 -20.18 1.63
CA ASP A 100 -7.33 -20.91 0.50
C ASP A 100 -5.80 -20.68 0.43
N TYR A 101 -5.34 -19.44 0.62
CA TYR A 101 -3.91 -19.10 0.65
C TYR A 101 -3.16 -19.74 1.82
N LEU A 102 -3.73 -19.66 3.03
CA LEU A 102 -3.13 -20.22 4.25
C LEU A 102 -3.08 -21.75 4.23
N GLU A 103 -4.02 -22.40 3.54
CA GLU A 103 -4.05 -23.84 3.30
C GLU A 103 -3.14 -24.28 2.14
N GLY A 104 -2.38 -23.35 1.53
CA GLY A 104 -1.39 -23.68 0.50
C GLY A 104 -1.92 -23.72 -0.94
N ARG A 105 -3.19 -23.42 -1.19
CA ARG A 105 -3.76 -23.33 -2.55
C ARG A 105 -3.39 -22.01 -3.24
N LYS A 106 -2.08 -21.79 -3.43
CA LYS A 106 -1.51 -20.49 -3.88
C LYS A 106 -1.43 -20.31 -5.40
N ARG A 107 -1.43 -21.39 -6.19
CA ARG A 107 -1.28 -21.30 -7.67
C ARG A 107 -2.52 -20.81 -8.40
N ALA A 108 -3.70 -20.97 -7.80
CA ALA A 108 -4.97 -20.58 -8.42
C ALA A 108 -5.29 -19.09 -8.28
N TYR A 109 -4.57 -18.37 -7.42
CA TYR A 109 -4.87 -16.98 -7.07
C TYR A 109 -3.63 -16.10 -7.16
N ILE A 110 -3.87 -14.80 -7.31
CA ILE A 110 -2.80 -13.81 -7.24
C ILE A 110 -2.29 -13.68 -5.81
N LEU A 111 -0.97 -13.51 -5.66
CA LEU A 111 -0.34 -13.34 -4.35
C LEU A 111 -0.94 -12.12 -3.61
N PRO A 112 -1.19 -12.20 -2.29
CA PRO A 112 -1.91 -11.17 -1.53
C PRO A 112 -1.31 -9.77 -1.65
N LEU A 113 0.03 -9.66 -1.53
CA LEU A 113 0.73 -8.38 -1.65
C LEU A 113 0.59 -7.81 -3.05
N ARG A 114 0.78 -8.65 -4.08
CA ARG A 114 0.67 -8.23 -5.47
C ARG A 114 -0.74 -7.76 -5.81
N LEU A 115 -1.75 -8.50 -5.36
CA LEU A 115 -3.16 -8.14 -5.50
C LEU A 115 -3.45 -6.78 -4.84
N TYR A 116 -3.04 -6.60 -3.58
CA TYR A 116 -3.24 -5.36 -2.84
C TYR A 116 -2.57 -4.17 -3.53
N LEU A 117 -1.31 -4.28 -3.94
CA LEU A 117 -0.60 -3.19 -4.60
C LEU A 117 -1.25 -2.83 -5.94
N THR A 118 -1.60 -3.81 -6.77
CA THR A 118 -2.28 -3.55 -8.05
C THR A 118 -3.63 -2.88 -7.85
N VAL A 119 -4.46 -3.39 -6.95
CA VAL A 119 -5.77 -2.81 -6.67
C VAL A 119 -5.62 -1.41 -6.05
N SER A 120 -4.66 -1.19 -5.16
CA SER A 120 -4.41 0.13 -4.57
C SER A 120 -4.04 1.15 -5.63
N VAL A 121 -3.09 0.85 -6.52
CA VAL A 121 -2.69 1.77 -7.59
C VAL A 121 -3.89 2.12 -8.49
N ILE A 122 -4.67 1.11 -8.91
CA ILE A 122 -5.88 1.32 -9.73
C ILE A 122 -6.91 2.16 -8.97
N SER A 123 -7.22 1.79 -7.73
CA SER A 123 -8.21 2.49 -6.90
C SER A 123 -7.82 3.93 -6.63
N PHE A 124 -6.56 4.24 -6.34
CA PHE A 124 -6.12 5.62 -6.09
C PHE A 124 -6.10 6.47 -7.36
N LEU A 125 -5.70 5.89 -8.49
CA LEU A 125 -5.76 6.58 -9.78
C LEU A 125 -7.21 6.93 -10.15
N VAL A 126 -8.11 5.96 -10.06
CA VAL A 126 -9.53 6.17 -10.37
C VAL A 126 -10.18 7.11 -9.36
N PHE A 127 -9.88 6.95 -8.07
CA PHE A 127 -10.36 7.86 -7.02
C PHE A 127 -9.90 9.29 -7.28
N GLY A 128 -8.64 9.53 -7.62
CA GLY A 128 -8.14 10.88 -7.93
C GLY A 128 -8.89 11.55 -9.07
N ILE A 129 -9.17 10.79 -10.15
CA ILE A 129 -9.92 11.29 -11.31
C ILE A 129 -11.39 11.57 -10.95
N LEU A 130 -12.08 10.63 -10.30
CA LEU A 130 -13.51 10.75 -10.00
C LEU A 130 -13.82 11.70 -8.83
N ALA A 131 -13.03 11.65 -7.76
CA ALA A 131 -13.22 12.50 -6.59
C ALA A 131 -12.87 13.96 -6.89
N GLY A 132 -11.86 14.21 -7.74
CA GLY A 132 -11.51 15.56 -8.19
C GLY A 132 -12.69 16.28 -8.86
N GLN A 133 -13.43 15.57 -9.74
CA GLN A 133 -14.62 16.10 -10.40
C GLN A 133 -15.75 16.41 -9.41
N SER A 134 -15.96 15.54 -8.43
CA SER A 134 -17.03 15.69 -7.43
C SER A 134 -16.74 16.83 -6.44
N MET A 135 -15.51 16.93 -5.94
CA MET A 135 -15.10 17.98 -4.99
C MET A 135 -15.08 19.37 -5.63
N GLN A 136 -14.61 19.50 -6.88
CA GLN A 136 -14.73 20.76 -7.62
C GLN A 136 -16.20 21.13 -7.83
N GLY A 137 -17.08 20.16 -8.10
CA GLY A 137 -18.52 20.39 -8.19
C GLY A 137 -19.12 20.97 -6.90
N LEU A 138 -18.80 20.39 -5.75
CA LEU A 138 -19.28 20.87 -4.45
C LEU A 138 -18.75 22.25 -4.10
N VAL A 139 -17.44 22.50 -4.25
CA VAL A 139 -16.83 23.82 -4.01
C VAL A 139 -17.42 24.88 -4.93
N ASN A 140 -17.61 24.57 -6.22
CA ASN A 140 -18.20 25.50 -7.18
C ASN A 140 -19.68 25.79 -6.87
N ASN A 141 -20.43 24.79 -6.40
CA ASN A 141 -21.84 24.94 -6.04
C ASN A 141 -22.00 25.73 -4.74
N GLU A 142 -21.18 25.48 -3.72
CA GLU A 142 -21.17 26.27 -2.49
C GLU A 142 -20.67 27.69 -2.73
N ALA A 143 -19.61 27.89 -3.52
CA ALA A 143 -19.14 29.22 -3.89
C ALA A 143 -20.19 30.03 -4.67
N LYS A 144 -21.02 29.36 -5.48
CA LYS A 144 -22.17 29.98 -6.17
C LYS A 144 -23.35 30.23 -5.23
N ALA A 145 -23.63 29.32 -4.30
CA ALA A 145 -24.77 29.42 -3.38
C ALA A 145 -24.52 30.39 -2.22
N ASN A 146 -23.29 30.54 -1.77
CA ASN A 146 -22.90 31.43 -0.68
C ASN A 146 -21.56 32.14 -0.98
N PRO A 147 -21.57 33.15 -1.87
CA PRO A 147 -20.34 33.87 -2.27
C PRO A 147 -19.66 34.60 -1.10
N THR A 148 -20.38 34.89 -0.01
CA THR A 148 -19.85 35.55 1.19
C THR A 148 -19.25 34.59 2.21
N ALA A 149 -19.43 33.26 2.06
CA ALA A 149 -18.79 32.25 2.94
C ALA A 149 -17.25 32.29 2.85
N PHE A 150 -16.71 32.72 1.71
CA PHE A 150 -15.27 32.95 1.53
C PHE A 150 -14.82 34.37 1.97
N GLU A 151 -15.76 35.31 2.18
CA GLU A 151 -15.47 36.63 2.77
C GLU A 151 -15.49 36.64 4.30
N LYS A 152 -16.30 35.78 4.91
CA LYS A 152 -16.42 35.56 6.36
C LYS A 152 -16.51 34.09 6.68
N GLY A 153 -15.43 33.51 7.22
CA GLY A 153 -15.37 32.10 7.57
C GLY A 153 -14.54 31.84 8.82
N ASN A 154 -14.99 30.92 9.67
CA ASN A 154 -14.20 30.44 10.81
C ASN A 154 -13.26 29.35 10.31
N VAL A 155 -11.94 29.57 10.36
CA VAL A 155 -10.95 28.64 9.77
C VAL A 155 -10.57 27.56 10.78
N ILE A 156 -10.36 27.95 12.04
CA ILE A 156 -9.98 27.02 13.11
C ILE A 156 -10.59 27.51 14.44
N SER A 157 -11.31 26.64 15.15
CA SER A 157 -11.85 26.88 16.49
C SER A 157 -11.16 25.98 17.50
N PHE A 158 -10.59 26.56 18.55
CA PHE A 158 -9.90 25.86 19.64
C PHE A 158 -10.63 26.13 20.97
N GLY A 159 -11.68 25.36 21.23
CA GLY A 159 -12.56 25.58 22.39
C GLY A 159 -13.53 26.75 22.18
N ASP A 160 -14.23 27.13 23.25
CA ASP A 160 -15.41 27.99 23.17
C ASP A 160 -15.08 29.46 22.82
N ASN A 161 -13.84 29.92 23.05
CA ASN A 161 -13.45 31.33 22.91
C ASN A 161 -12.24 31.62 22.02
N ASN A 162 -11.46 30.60 21.62
CA ASN A 162 -10.26 30.83 20.81
C ASN A 162 -10.56 30.48 19.36
N ASN A 163 -10.63 31.50 18.49
CA ASN A 163 -10.94 31.29 17.08
C ASN A 163 -10.03 32.09 16.16
N ILE A 164 -9.80 31.53 14.98
CA ILE A 164 -9.10 32.15 13.87
C ILE A 164 -10.14 32.37 12.77
N THR A 165 -10.56 33.62 12.59
CA THR A 165 -11.57 34.01 11.62
C THR A 165 -10.93 34.70 10.43
N PHE A 166 -11.51 34.46 9.26
CA PHE A 166 -11.22 35.20 8.05
C PHE A 166 -12.27 36.29 7.89
N GLU A 167 -11.87 37.55 7.92
CA GLU A 167 -12.76 38.67 7.67
C GLU A 167 -12.12 39.62 6.64
N LYS A 168 -12.77 39.81 5.49
CA LYS A 168 -12.30 40.72 4.42
C LYS A 168 -10.85 40.45 3.97
N GLY A 169 -10.50 39.18 3.78
CA GLY A 169 -9.18 38.77 3.30
C GLY A 169 -8.04 38.87 4.31
N LYS A 170 -8.33 39.14 5.60
CA LYS A 170 -7.34 39.18 6.68
C LYS A 170 -7.72 38.18 7.78
N ILE A 171 -6.69 37.53 8.34
CA ILE A 171 -6.84 36.68 9.52
C ILE A 171 -6.97 37.53 10.77
N GLN A 172 -8.09 37.38 11.47
CA GLN A 172 -8.26 37.84 12.84
C GLN A 172 -8.08 36.65 13.80
N CYS A 173 -7.34 36.89 14.87
CA CYS A 173 -7.06 35.89 15.89
C CYS A 173 -7.67 36.39 17.21
N ASN A 174 -8.68 35.70 17.73
CA ASN A 174 -9.24 36.01 19.05
C ASN A 174 -8.69 35.05 20.08
N ASN A 175 -8.03 35.60 21.10
CA ASN A 175 -7.55 34.85 22.26
C ASN A 175 -6.61 33.67 21.91
N VAL A 176 -5.82 33.85 20.84
CA VAL A 176 -4.85 32.87 20.33
C VAL A 176 -3.43 33.36 20.65
N PRO A 177 -2.52 32.48 21.14
CA PRO A 177 -1.12 32.82 21.35
C PRO A 177 -0.45 33.48 20.12
N GLU A 178 0.38 34.49 20.35
CA GLU A 178 0.99 35.31 19.31
C GLU A 178 1.77 34.48 18.27
N TRP A 179 2.51 33.47 18.72
CA TRP A 179 3.26 32.56 17.85
C TRP A 179 2.37 31.77 16.87
N ILE A 180 1.15 31.40 17.29
CA ILE A 180 0.17 30.71 16.43
C ILE A 180 -0.40 31.71 15.43
N CYS A 181 -0.76 32.91 15.89
CA CYS A 181 -1.33 33.93 15.01
C CYS A 181 -0.32 34.40 13.95
N ALA A 182 0.95 34.56 14.31
CA ALA A 182 2.03 34.89 13.38
C ALA A 182 2.21 33.80 12.31
N ARG A 183 2.22 32.52 12.73
CA ARG A 183 2.32 31.38 11.81
C ARG A 183 1.10 31.24 10.91
N ALA A 184 -0.10 31.50 11.43
CA ALA A 184 -1.34 31.52 10.67
C ALA A 184 -1.31 32.63 9.61
N LYS A 185 -0.94 33.86 9.98
CA LYS A 185 -0.78 34.98 9.05
C LYS A 185 0.29 34.74 7.99
N GLN A 186 1.41 34.09 8.35
CA GLN A 186 2.44 33.73 7.39
C GLN A 186 1.93 32.75 6.31
N LYS A 187 0.99 31.87 6.68
CA LYS A 187 0.60 30.73 5.86
C LYS A 187 -0.74 30.87 5.15
N PHE A 188 -1.66 31.62 5.76
CA PHE A 188 -3.01 31.89 5.26
C PHE A 188 -3.25 33.39 5.13
N GLY A 189 -2.20 34.22 5.06
CA GLY A 189 -2.29 35.68 5.15
C GLY A 189 -3.03 36.37 4.01
N SER A 190 -3.30 35.66 2.90
CA SER A 190 -4.13 36.14 1.80
C SER A 190 -5.28 35.18 1.51
N ALA A 191 -6.41 35.72 1.08
CA ALA A 191 -7.56 34.94 0.65
C ALA A 191 -7.18 34.02 -0.54
N GLU A 192 -6.27 34.48 -1.39
CA GLU A 192 -5.74 33.75 -2.53
C GLU A 192 -4.91 32.53 -2.10
N ALA A 193 -4.08 32.66 -1.05
CA ALA A 193 -3.31 31.55 -0.52
C ALA A 193 -4.22 30.48 0.13
N LEU A 194 -5.27 30.92 0.84
CA LEU A 194 -6.27 30.01 1.41
C LEU A 194 -7.07 29.30 0.31
N LYS A 195 -7.48 30.02 -0.72
CA LYS A 195 -8.19 29.45 -1.89
C LYS A 195 -7.33 28.42 -2.62
N HIS A 196 -6.08 28.77 -2.94
CA HIS A 196 -5.13 27.85 -3.57
C HIS A 196 -4.84 26.61 -2.70
N LEU A 197 -4.79 26.78 -1.38
CA LEU A 197 -4.68 25.64 -0.47
C LEU A 197 -5.91 24.74 -0.58
N ILE A 198 -7.13 25.27 -0.46
CA ILE A 198 -8.37 24.48 -0.56
C ILE A 198 -8.46 23.72 -1.88
N GLU A 199 -8.04 24.33 -2.99
CA GLU A 199 -8.03 23.69 -4.31
C GLU A 199 -7.00 22.56 -4.41
N THR A 200 -5.86 22.66 -3.71
CA THR A 200 -4.77 21.66 -3.76
C THR A 200 -4.81 20.63 -2.63
N LEU A 201 -5.61 20.86 -1.57
CA LEU A 201 -5.83 19.92 -0.46
C LEU A 201 -6.26 18.51 -0.91
N PRO A 202 -7.18 18.33 -1.89
CA PRO A 202 -7.63 16.99 -2.30
C PRO A 202 -6.47 16.14 -2.83
N GLU A 203 -5.61 16.74 -3.66
CA GLU A 203 -4.46 16.08 -4.26
C GLU A 203 -3.41 15.72 -3.21
N ARG A 204 -3.14 16.65 -2.28
CA ARG A 204 -2.24 16.42 -1.14
C ARG A 204 -2.76 15.27 -0.28
N MET A 205 -4.06 15.27 0.06
CA MET A 205 -4.70 14.25 0.88
C MET A 205 -4.62 12.86 0.22
N VAL A 206 -4.89 12.73 -1.08
CA VAL A 206 -4.79 11.45 -1.79
C VAL A 206 -3.36 10.89 -1.75
N ARG A 207 -2.35 11.74 -1.98
CA ARG A 207 -0.93 11.35 -1.93
C ARG A 207 -0.57 10.78 -0.56
N TYR A 208 -0.89 11.50 0.51
CA TYR A 208 -0.55 11.07 1.85
C TYR A 208 -1.40 9.91 2.36
N TRP A 209 -2.65 9.80 1.91
CA TRP A 209 -3.51 8.67 2.22
C TRP A 209 -2.94 7.35 1.70
N ALA A 210 -2.36 7.34 0.50
CA ALA A 210 -1.68 6.15 -0.04
C ALA A 210 -0.52 5.69 0.86
N TYR A 211 0.29 6.64 1.37
CA TYR A 211 1.35 6.35 2.33
C TYR A 211 0.79 5.85 3.68
N ALA A 212 -0.29 6.47 4.18
CA ALA A 212 -0.93 6.05 5.42
C ALA A 212 -1.43 4.60 5.33
N MET A 213 -2.07 4.20 4.22
CA MET A 213 -2.51 2.82 3.99
C MET A 213 -1.36 1.81 4.04
N PHE A 214 -0.17 2.16 3.54
CA PHE A 214 1.01 1.29 3.61
C PHE A 214 1.45 0.99 5.04
N VAL A 215 1.34 1.97 5.95
CA VAL A 215 1.65 1.81 7.38
C VAL A 215 0.50 1.15 8.15
N LEU A 216 -0.74 1.48 7.80
CA LEU A 216 -1.93 1.00 8.48
C LEU A 216 -2.17 -0.50 8.25
N VAL A 217 -1.78 -1.08 7.11
CA VAL A 217 -1.96 -2.52 6.85
C VAL A 217 -1.13 -3.40 7.79
N PRO A 218 0.20 -3.21 7.95
CA PRO A 218 1.00 -3.92 8.96
C PRO A 218 0.51 -3.67 10.40
N LEU A 219 0.08 -2.45 10.71
CA LEU A 219 -0.47 -2.11 12.03
C LEU A 219 -1.80 -2.84 12.31
N PHE A 220 -2.69 -2.92 11.33
CA PHE A 220 -3.92 -3.70 11.42
C PHE A 220 -3.62 -5.19 11.62
N ALA A 221 -2.64 -5.74 10.90
CA ALA A 221 -2.17 -7.10 11.13
C ALA A 221 -1.62 -7.30 12.56
N LEU A 222 -0.99 -6.28 13.13
CA LEU A 222 -0.51 -6.31 14.52
C LEU A 222 -1.69 -6.34 15.50
N PHE A 223 -2.72 -5.51 15.31
CA PHE A 223 -3.93 -5.56 16.14
C PHE A 223 -4.61 -6.93 16.09
N LEU A 224 -4.69 -7.54 14.89
CA LEU A 224 -5.18 -8.90 14.73
C LEU A 224 -4.31 -9.92 15.49
N LYS A 225 -2.98 -9.79 15.41
CA LYS A 225 -2.04 -10.67 16.12
C LYS A 225 -2.23 -10.58 17.63
N LEU A 226 -2.43 -9.39 18.18
CA LEU A 226 -2.69 -9.18 19.61
C LEU A 226 -4.02 -9.82 20.02
N VAL A 227 -5.10 -9.54 19.30
CA VAL A 227 -6.46 -10.04 19.62
C VAL A 227 -6.60 -11.56 19.42
N TYR A 228 -5.85 -12.14 18.48
CA TYR A 228 -5.81 -13.58 18.20
C TYR A 228 -4.52 -14.26 18.65
N VAL A 229 -3.81 -13.72 19.65
CA VAL A 229 -2.56 -14.30 20.18
C VAL A 229 -2.72 -15.77 20.57
N ARG A 230 -3.89 -16.14 21.11
CA ARG A 230 -4.23 -17.52 21.52
C ARG A 230 -4.38 -18.50 20.35
N ARG A 231 -4.50 -18.04 19.10
CA ARG A 231 -4.63 -18.91 17.91
C ARG A 231 -3.29 -19.41 17.39
N ARG A 232 -2.15 -18.97 17.94
CA ARG A 232 -0.78 -19.40 17.55
C ARG A 232 -0.47 -19.25 16.06
N MET A 233 -1.16 -18.37 15.35
CA MET A 233 -0.87 -18.05 13.95
C MET A 233 0.36 -17.14 13.84
N THR A 234 1.12 -17.27 12.77
CA THR A 234 2.27 -16.39 12.49
C THR A 234 1.80 -14.97 12.18
N TYR A 235 2.66 -13.97 12.41
CA TYR A 235 2.37 -12.59 12.01
C TYR A 235 2.09 -12.47 10.50
N GLY A 236 2.82 -13.23 9.68
CA GLY A 236 2.59 -13.32 8.23
C GLY A 236 1.16 -13.75 7.86
N SER A 237 0.55 -14.66 8.64
CA SER A 237 -0.85 -15.05 8.40
C SER A 237 -1.83 -13.89 8.63
N HIS A 238 -1.56 -13.03 9.62
CA HIS A 238 -2.36 -11.83 9.87
C HIS A 238 -2.13 -10.75 8.80
N ILE A 239 -0.91 -10.61 8.28
CA ILE A 239 -0.61 -9.73 7.13
C ILE A 239 -1.40 -10.17 5.90
N VAL A 240 -1.40 -11.46 5.57
CA VAL A 240 -2.15 -11.97 4.40
C VAL A 240 -3.64 -11.64 4.53
N PHE A 241 -4.21 -11.84 5.72
CA PHE A 241 -5.60 -11.47 5.98
C PHE A 241 -5.83 -9.96 5.82
N ALA A 242 -4.94 -9.14 6.40
CA ALA A 242 -5.01 -7.69 6.31
C ALA A 242 -5.00 -7.21 4.86
N LEU A 243 -4.08 -7.74 4.03
CA LEU A 243 -3.98 -7.40 2.61
C LEU A 243 -5.27 -7.71 1.85
N HIS A 244 -5.82 -8.92 1.99
CA HIS A 244 -7.09 -9.27 1.33
C HIS A 244 -8.25 -8.39 1.81
N LEU A 245 -8.35 -8.11 3.11
CA LEU A 245 -9.42 -7.29 3.64
C LEU A 245 -9.34 -5.84 3.15
N HIS A 246 -8.15 -5.24 3.11
CA HIS A 246 -7.97 -3.88 2.60
C HIS A 246 -8.18 -3.79 1.10
N THR A 247 -7.77 -4.82 0.33
CA THR A 247 -8.13 -4.92 -1.09
C THR A 247 -9.64 -4.88 -1.27
N PHE A 248 -10.41 -5.65 -0.48
CA PHE A 248 -11.87 -5.61 -0.54
C PHE A 248 -12.41 -4.21 -0.17
N TRP A 249 -11.90 -3.58 0.88
CA TRP A 249 -12.31 -2.22 1.27
C TRP A 249 -12.06 -1.19 0.17
N LEU A 250 -10.89 -1.21 -0.47
CA LEU A 250 -10.54 -0.30 -1.56
C LEU A 250 -11.51 -0.46 -2.75
N LEU A 251 -11.84 -1.70 -3.10
CA LEU A 251 -12.81 -1.98 -4.17
C LEU A 251 -14.23 -1.54 -3.79
N ALA A 252 -14.65 -1.77 -2.54
CA ALA A 252 -15.96 -1.38 -2.06
C ALA A 252 -16.12 0.15 -2.02
N ILE A 253 -15.11 0.87 -1.54
CA ILE A 253 -15.07 2.35 -1.56
C ILE A 253 -15.10 2.86 -3.00
N LEU A 254 -14.30 2.26 -3.90
CA LEU A 254 -14.30 2.64 -5.30
C LEU A 254 -15.68 2.46 -5.95
N ALA A 255 -16.36 1.34 -5.69
CA ALA A 255 -17.71 1.09 -6.19
C ALA A 255 -18.74 2.08 -5.63
N SER A 256 -18.55 2.57 -4.40
CA SER A 256 -19.45 3.54 -3.79
C SER A 256 -19.46 4.90 -4.49
N LEU A 257 -18.41 5.23 -5.25
CA LEU A 257 -18.34 6.48 -6.02
C LEU A 257 -19.36 6.53 -7.16
N ALA A 258 -19.90 5.40 -7.59
CA ALA A 258 -20.86 5.34 -8.70
C ALA A 258 -22.22 5.95 -8.34
N HIS A 259 -22.63 5.90 -7.07
CA HIS A 259 -23.93 6.42 -6.63
C HIS A 259 -23.97 6.66 -5.12
N GLN A 260 -24.59 7.76 -4.68
CA GLN A 260 -24.61 8.17 -3.26
C GLN A 260 -25.23 7.11 -2.33
N THR A 261 -26.26 6.39 -2.77
CA THR A 261 -26.88 5.32 -1.95
C THR A 261 -25.94 4.13 -1.71
N LEU A 262 -24.98 3.89 -2.60
CA LEU A 262 -23.99 2.81 -2.44
C LEU A 262 -23.04 3.11 -1.28
N LEU A 263 -22.82 4.39 -0.94
CA LEU A 263 -21.97 4.78 0.18
C LEU A 263 -22.48 4.22 1.51
N ALA A 264 -23.78 4.38 1.80
CA ALA A 264 -24.40 3.86 3.02
C ALA A 264 -24.37 2.33 3.06
N ILE A 265 -24.67 1.68 1.92
CA ILE A 265 -24.64 0.22 1.79
C ILE A 265 -23.24 -0.33 2.04
N VAL A 266 -22.22 0.26 1.41
CA VAL A 266 -20.81 -0.15 1.55
C VAL A 266 -20.32 0.06 2.97
N SER A 267 -20.67 1.18 3.60
CA SER A 267 -20.29 1.49 4.99
C SER A 267 -20.80 0.43 5.97
N PHE A 268 -21.99 -0.13 5.73
CA PHE A 268 -22.51 -1.24 6.52
C PHE A 268 -21.96 -2.61 6.09
N ALA A 269 -21.75 -2.83 4.79
CA ALA A 269 -21.25 -4.09 4.26
C ALA A 269 -19.80 -4.39 4.68
N ILE A 270 -18.95 -3.37 4.79
CA ILE A 270 -17.54 -3.50 5.20
C ILE A 270 -17.37 -4.19 6.57
N PRO A 271 -17.97 -3.71 7.68
CA PRO A 271 -17.82 -4.35 8.99
C PRO A 271 -18.47 -5.73 9.04
N VAL A 272 -19.58 -5.95 8.31
CA VAL A 272 -20.21 -7.27 8.18
C VAL A 272 -19.25 -8.24 7.47
N TYR A 273 -18.71 -7.86 6.31
CA TYR A 273 -17.74 -8.66 5.56
C TYR A 273 -16.52 -8.98 6.42
N ALA A 274 -15.95 -7.98 7.10
CA ALA A 274 -14.79 -8.15 7.98
C ALA A 274 -15.08 -9.17 9.08
N THR A 275 -16.24 -9.07 9.74
CA THR A 275 -16.63 -9.98 10.82
C THR A 275 -16.81 -11.41 10.32
N VAL A 276 -17.50 -11.61 9.19
CA VAL A 276 -17.67 -12.94 8.58
C VAL A 276 -16.30 -13.51 8.16
N ALA A 277 -15.44 -12.69 7.56
CA ALA A 277 -14.10 -13.09 7.14
C ALA A 277 -13.23 -13.48 8.33
N MET A 278 -13.24 -12.71 9.42
CA MET A 278 -12.54 -13.02 10.66
C MET A 278 -13.01 -14.35 11.24
N ARG A 279 -14.33 -14.58 11.29
CA ARG A 279 -14.88 -15.87 11.76
C ARG A 279 -14.43 -17.03 10.89
N ARG A 280 -14.42 -16.87 9.56
CA ARG A 280 -14.02 -17.93 8.62
C ARG A 280 -12.54 -18.27 8.72
N VAL A 281 -11.67 -17.28 8.94
CA VAL A 281 -10.21 -17.45 8.95
C VAL A 281 -9.68 -17.85 10.33
N TYR A 282 -10.14 -17.19 11.40
CA TYR A 282 -9.64 -17.45 12.76
C TYR A 282 -10.48 -18.46 13.55
N GLY A 283 -11.69 -18.79 13.06
CA GLY A 283 -12.63 -19.70 13.72
C GLY A 283 -13.20 -19.17 15.03
N GLY A 284 -14.14 -19.93 15.61
CA GLY A 284 -14.78 -19.64 16.91
C GLY A 284 -16.25 -19.26 16.81
N GLY A 285 -16.85 -18.99 17.98
CA GLY A 285 -18.25 -18.58 18.09
C GLY A 285 -18.49 -17.15 17.59
N TRP A 286 -19.71 -16.86 17.17
CA TRP A 286 -20.11 -15.55 16.65
C TRP A 286 -19.90 -14.41 17.65
N ILE A 287 -20.37 -14.57 18.89
CA ILE A 287 -20.27 -13.53 19.93
C ILE A 287 -18.81 -13.11 20.18
N LYS A 288 -17.92 -14.09 20.39
CA LYS A 288 -16.48 -13.83 20.59
C LYS A 288 -15.86 -13.17 19.37
N THR A 289 -16.30 -13.52 18.16
CA THR A 289 -15.79 -12.92 16.92
C THR A 289 -16.25 -11.48 16.76
N ILE A 290 -17.52 -11.18 17.06
CA ILE A 290 -18.08 -9.83 17.00
C ILE A 290 -17.36 -8.92 18.00
N ILE A 291 -17.21 -9.33 19.26
CA ILE A 291 -16.48 -8.54 20.28
C ILE A 291 -15.06 -8.23 19.81
N LYS A 292 -14.36 -9.23 19.27
CA LYS A 292 -13.01 -9.05 18.71
C LYS A 292 -12.99 -8.16 17.48
N ALA A 293 -13.97 -8.27 16.60
CA ALA A 293 -14.09 -7.43 15.41
C ALA A 293 -14.32 -5.97 15.80
N LEU A 294 -15.22 -5.71 16.76
CA LEU A 294 -15.44 -4.36 17.29
C LEU A 294 -14.18 -3.78 17.93
N LEU A 295 -13.46 -4.57 18.74
CA LEU A 295 -12.20 -4.13 19.34
C LEU A 295 -11.15 -3.80 18.28
N VAL A 296 -10.95 -4.67 17.29
CA VAL A 296 -9.99 -4.43 16.20
C VAL A 296 -10.40 -3.21 15.36
N SER A 297 -11.69 -3.06 15.04
CA SER A 297 -12.21 -1.91 14.31
C SER A 297 -12.01 -0.61 15.07
N PHE A 298 -12.26 -0.60 16.38
CA PHE A 298 -12.02 0.58 17.23
C PHE A 298 -10.54 0.97 17.22
N LEU A 299 -9.64 0.03 17.48
CA LEU A 299 -8.19 0.28 17.46
C LEU A 299 -7.72 0.78 16.08
N TYR A 300 -8.28 0.21 15.02
CA TYR A 300 -7.95 0.59 13.65
C TYR A 300 -8.44 2.00 13.29
N VAL A 301 -9.68 2.36 13.63
CA VAL A 301 -10.22 3.70 13.40
C VAL A 301 -9.44 4.74 14.20
N PHE A 302 -9.13 4.45 15.46
CA PHE A 302 -8.31 5.33 16.29
C PHE A 302 -6.93 5.57 15.68
N ALA A 303 -6.24 4.51 15.24
CA ALA A 303 -4.96 4.61 14.56
C ALA A 303 -5.07 5.38 13.22
N ALA A 304 -6.16 5.17 12.48
CA ALA A 304 -6.41 5.88 11.23
C ALA A 304 -6.64 7.38 11.45
N ILE A 305 -7.37 7.78 12.49
CA ILE A 305 -7.56 9.20 12.86
C ILE A 305 -6.22 9.85 13.19
N ILE A 306 -5.37 9.18 13.99
CA ILE A 306 -4.01 9.68 14.29
C ILE A 306 -3.19 9.82 13.01
N ALA A 307 -3.22 8.80 12.13
CA ALA A 307 -2.50 8.84 10.87
C ALA A 307 -2.97 9.97 9.95
N VAL A 308 -4.29 10.17 9.83
CA VAL A 308 -4.90 11.25 9.04
C VAL A 308 -4.58 12.62 9.65
N GLY A 309 -4.65 12.77 10.97
CA GLY A 309 -4.29 14.02 11.65
C GLY A 309 -2.82 14.38 11.42
N PHE A 310 -1.92 13.41 11.56
CA PHE A 310 -0.50 13.58 11.26
C PHE A 310 -0.27 13.96 9.79
N VAL A 311 -0.94 13.27 8.86
CA VAL A 311 -0.92 13.58 7.43
C VAL A 311 -1.41 14.99 7.14
N ALA A 312 -2.53 15.41 7.74
CA ALA A 312 -3.09 16.75 7.55
C ALA A 312 -2.12 17.82 8.05
N ILE A 313 -1.47 17.59 9.21
CA ILE A 313 -0.43 18.48 9.73
C ILE A 313 0.74 18.58 8.74
N LEU A 314 1.25 17.46 8.23
CA LEU A 314 2.33 17.46 7.23
C LEU A 314 1.92 18.14 5.92
N ALA A 315 0.71 17.85 5.42
CA ALA A 315 0.15 18.42 4.20
C ALA A 315 -0.06 19.93 4.30
N LEU A 316 -0.26 20.44 5.52
CA LEU A 316 -0.23 21.87 5.77
C LEU A 316 1.22 22.34 5.81
N LEU A 317 2.10 21.73 6.60
CA LEU A 317 3.47 22.20 6.88
C LEU A 317 4.40 22.27 5.64
N VAL A 318 4.22 21.37 4.67
CA VAL A 318 4.98 21.27 3.42
C VAL A 318 4.17 21.86 2.27
#